data_AF-A0A1Y0MGK0-F1
#
_entry.id   AF-A0A1Y0MGK0-F1
#
_cell.length_a   1.000
_cell.length_b   1.000
_cell.length_c   1.000
_cell.angle_alpha   90.00
_cell.angle_beta   90.00
_cell.angle_gamma   90.00
#
_symmetry.space_group_name_H-M   'P 1'
#
loop_
_entity.id
_entity.type
_entity.pdbx_description
1 polymer ?
#
loop_
_entity_poly.entity_id
_entity_poly.type
_entity_poly.pdbx_seq_one_letter_code
_entity_poly.pdbx_strand_id
1 'polypeptide(L)'
;MLTKKRYSVKDMVLWTRGETLIYLLYTGIITVLYKVFGFTFLNVPWTPVALIGTAVAFLVGFQNNSAYGRIWEARKIWGAIVNTSRTWGMKIQDMVSNEYSDDPATNEELQRHKKVLIYRHIAWMTALRYAMRTRKSWETQHKAKTNREWSNMIHIPEEVSTLDDNLMMYLSDEERDYVLSKNNKQTALLYLQSKHIRELKEKGLIWEFSFLELENVLESLFTHQGKSERIKNFPYPRQYASLGLYLTRVFTILIPFGLIPEFAEIGETMVGDFFLVGKYFIWIAIPFCAIVSWAFHTMERLARTGENPFEGGPNDVPISTISRGIEIDLRQMLDENPDNIPSQFPEEKNVQM
;
A
#
# COMPACT_ATOMS: atom_id res chain seq x y z
N MET A 1 0.35 2.21 6.94
CA MET A 1 0.40 0.97 7.74
C MET A 1 -0.18 1.12 9.13
N LEU A 2 -1.24 0.37 9.42
CA LEU A 2 -1.94 0.33 10.70
C LEU A 2 -1.05 -0.30 11.78
N THR A 3 -0.90 0.39 12.91
CA THR A 3 -0.08 -0.04 14.07
C THR A 3 -0.90 -0.66 15.21
N LYS A 4 -2.24 -0.64 15.12
CA LYS A 4 -3.12 -1.30 16.10
C LYS A 4 -2.87 -2.80 16.16
N LYS A 5 -2.91 -3.36 17.38
CA LYS A 5 -2.83 -4.82 17.63
C LYS A 5 -3.88 -5.63 16.87
N ARG A 6 -5.07 -5.08 16.67
CA ARG A 6 -6.18 -5.71 15.95
C ARG A 6 -6.95 -4.67 15.15
N TYR A 7 -7.40 -5.06 13.97
CA TYR A 7 -8.43 -4.31 13.26
C TYR A 7 -9.73 -4.41 14.05
N SER A 8 -10.35 -3.29 14.40
CA SER A 8 -11.54 -3.33 15.26
C SER A 8 -12.76 -3.83 14.47
N VAL A 9 -13.65 -4.55 15.14
CA VAL A 9 -14.92 -5.01 14.53
C VAL A 9 -15.71 -3.81 13.99
N LYS A 10 -15.70 -2.70 14.74
CA LYS A 10 -16.34 -1.44 14.32
C LYS A 10 -15.74 -0.91 13.02
N ASP A 11 -14.42 -0.85 12.91
CA ASP A 11 -13.75 -0.37 11.70
C ASP A 11 -14.09 -1.27 10.50
N MET A 12 -14.14 -2.59 10.70
CA MET A 12 -14.45 -3.56 9.64
C MET A 12 -15.91 -3.44 9.15
N VAL A 13 -16.85 -3.27 10.08
CA VAL A 13 -18.26 -3.05 9.75
C VAL A 13 -18.45 -1.72 9.04
N LEU A 14 -17.82 -0.64 9.51
CA LEU A 14 -17.90 0.67 8.87
C LEU A 14 -17.29 0.67 7.47
N TRP A 15 -16.20 -0.06 7.26
CA TRP A 15 -15.53 -0.17 5.98
C TRP A 15 -16.38 -0.89 4.92
N THR A 16 -17.13 -1.92 5.34
CA THR A 16 -17.96 -2.80 4.48
C THR A 16 -19.46 -2.47 4.51
N ARG A 17 -19.87 -1.40 5.20
CA ARG A 17 -21.27 -1.08 5.50
C ARG A 17 -22.19 -1.03 4.28
N GLY A 18 -21.72 -0.49 3.16
CA GLY A 18 -22.53 -0.32 1.96
C GLY A 18 -22.91 -1.67 1.36
N GLU A 19 -21.93 -2.55 1.23
CA GLU A 19 -22.10 -3.88 0.67
C GLU A 19 -22.88 -4.79 1.62
N THR A 20 -22.60 -4.72 2.92
CA THR A 20 -23.39 -5.44 3.94
C THR A 20 -24.87 -5.07 3.90
N LEU A 21 -25.20 -3.78 3.75
CA LEU A 21 -26.59 -3.34 3.64
C LEU A 21 -27.25 -3.89 2.36
N ILE A 22 -26.53 -3.89 1.24
CA ILE A 22 -27.02 -4.48 -0.02
C ILE A 22 -27.33 -5.97 0.16
N TYR A 23 -26.47 -6.74 0.82
CA TYR A 23 -26.70 -8.17 1.06
C TYR A 23 -27.87 -8.45 2.00
N LEU A 24 -28.04 -7.64 3.05
CA LEU A 24 -29.19 -7.71 3.96
C LEU A 24 -30.50 -7.41 3.23
N LEU A 25 -30.54 -6.34 2.44
CA LEU A 25 -31.73 -5.95 1.66
C LEU A 25 -32.05 -7.00 0.60
N TYR A 26 -31.05 -7.45 -0.16
CA TYR A 26 -31.22 -8.47 -1.18
C TYR A 26 -31.75 -9.78 -0.60
N THR A 27 -31.12 -10.29 0.47
CA THR A 27 -31.60 -11.51 1.13
C THR A 27 -33.00 -11.32 1.70
N GLY A 28 -33.27 -10.18 2.35
CA GLY A 28 -34.59 -9.86 2.88
C GLY A 28 -35.68 -9.88 1.80
N ILE A 29 -35.41 -9.32 0.62
CA ILE A 29 -36.31 -9.39 -0.53
C ILE A 29 -36.57 -10.84 -0.94
N ILE A 30 -35.52 -11.66 -1.10
CA ILE A 30 -35.70 -13.07 -1.48
C ILE A 30 -36.46 -13.85 -0.41
N THR A 31 -36.18 -13.64 0.88
CA THR A 31 -36.91 -14.29 1.99
C THR A 31 -38.39 -13.88 1.99
N VAL A 32 -38.71 -12.62 1.74
CA VAL A 32 -40.09 -12.14 1.61
C VAL A 32 -40.79 -12.77 0.41
N LEU A 33 -40.15 -12.80 -0.76
CA LEU A 33 -40.69 -13.44 -1.96
C LEU A 33 -40.97 -14.93 -1.72
N TYR A 34 -40.05 -15.63 -1.05
CA TYR A 34 -40.22 -17.03 -0.70
C TYR A 34 -41.35 -17.25 0.31
N LYS A 35 -41.33 -16.56 1.46
CA LYS A 35 -42.24 -16.83 2.59
C LYS A 35 -43.62 -16.22 2.45
N VAL A 36 -43.71 -15.00 1.94
CA VAL A 36 -44.96 -14.21 1.91
C VAL A 36 -45.67 -14.39 0.58
N PHE A 37 -44.93 -14.35 -0.53
CA PHE A 37 -45.49 -14.48 -1.88
C PHE A 37 -45.49 -15.92 -2.40
N GLY A 38 -44.89 -16.86 -1.66
CA GLY A 38 -44.90 -18.29 -2.01
C GLY A 38 -44.06 -18.64 -3.24
N PHE A 39 -43.03 -17.85 -3.57
CA PHE A 39 -42.17 -18.09 -4.74
C PHE A 39 -41.15 -19.21 -4.49
N THR A 40 -41.64 -20.42 -4.19
CA THR A 40 -40.83 -21.61 -3.90
C THR A 40 -40.18 -22.23 -5.15
N PHE A 41 -40.57 -21.79 -6.35
CA PHE A 41 -39.96 -22.26 -7.61
C PHE A 41 -38.55 -21.70 -7.85
N LEU A 42 -38.14 -20.67 -7.10
CA LEU A 42 -36.82 -20.05 -7.21
C LEU A 42 -35.71 -20.84 -6.50
N ASN A 43 -36.03 -22.03 -5.97
CA ASN A 43 -35.11 -22.83 -5.18
C ASN A 43 -33.99 -23.39 -6.05
N VAL A 44 -32.76 -23.20 -5.59
CA VAL A 44 -31.57 -23.80 -6.20
C VAL A 44 -31.05 -24.85 -5.22
N PRO A 45 -30.70 -26.07 -5.68
CA PRO A 45 -30.14 -27.07 -4.77
C PRO A 45 -28.89 -26.54 -4.06
N TRP A 46 -28.77 -26.78 -2.74
CA TRP A 46 -27.65 -26.28 -1.94
C TRP A 46 -26.30 -26.80 -2.44
N THR A 47 -26.22 -28.06 -2.85
CA THR A 47 -24.96 -28.72 -3.26
C THR A 47 -24.21 -27.98 -4.38
N PRO A 48 -24.82 -27.61 -5.52
CA PRO A 48 -24.22 -26.71 -6.51
C PRO A 48 -23.75 -25.37 -5.96
N VAL A 49 -24.54 -24.72 -5.09
CA VAL A 49 -24.18 -23.43 -4.49
C VAL A 49 -22.95 -23.57 -3.59
N ALA A 50 -22.91 -24.61 -2.76
CA ALA A 50 -21.77 -24.92 -1.91
C ALA A 50 -20.50 -25.21 -2.73
N LEU A 51 -20.61 -25.95 -3.84
CA LEU A 51 -19.49 -26.22 -4.74
C LEU A 51 -18.91 -24.93 -5.34
N ILE A 52 -19.77 -24.01 -5.78
CA ILE A 52 -19.34 -22.68 -6.24
C ILE A 52 -18.65 -21.93 -5.09
N GLY A 53 -19.22 -21.96 -3.88
CA GLY A 53 -18.64 -21.34 -2.70
C GLY A 53 -17.22 -21.85 -2.38
N THR A 54 -17.00 -23.17 -2.49
CA THR A 54 -15.67 -23.78 -2.35
C THR A 54 -14.71 -23.24 -3.41
N ALA A 55 -15.12 -23.19 -4.68
CA ALA A 55 -14.28 -22.67 -5.75
C ALA A 55 -13.92 -21.18 -5.55
N VAL A 56 -14.88 -20.36 -5.12
CA VAL A 56 -14.65 -18.95 -4.79
C VAL A 56 -13.68 -18.82 -3.61
N ALA A 57 -13.80 -19.64 -2.58
CA ALA A 57 -12.93 -19.59 -1.40
C ALA A 57 -11.46 -19.83 -1.79
N PHE A 58 -11.22 -20.85 -2.62
CA PHE A 58 -9.88 -21.13 -3.15
C PHE A 58 -9.35 -19.96 -3.98
N LEU A 59 -10.14 -19.45 -4.93
CA LEU A 59 -9.71 -18.38 -5.83
C LEU A 59 -9.37 -17.09 -5.06
N VAL A 60 -10.26 -16.67 -4.16
CA VAL A 60 -10.05 -15.49 -3.32
C VAL A 60 -8.88 -15.70 -2.35
N GLY A 61 -8.66 -16.92 -1.85
CA GLY A 61 -7.48 -17.27 -1.06
C GLY A 61 -6.17 -17.07 -1.83
N PHE A 62 -6.09 -17.57 -3.06
CA PHE A 62 -4.92 -17.36 -3.93
C PHE A 62 -4.69 -15.89 -4.26
N GLN A 63 -5.76 -15.13 -4.51
CA GLN A 63 -5.67 -13.70 -4.78
C GLN A 63 -5.15 -12.94 -3.55
N ASN A 64 -5.65 -13.25 -2.34
CA ASN A 64 -5.18 -12.66 -1.09
C ASN A 64 -3.70 -12.97 -0.83
N ASN A 65 -3.27 -14.21 -1.04
CA ASN A 65 -1.86 -14.58 -0.88
C ASN A 65 -0.96 -13.82 -1.85
N SER A 66 -1.40 -13.66 -3.11
CA SER A 66 -0.67 -12.89 -4.13
C SER A 66 -0.60 -11.39 -3.80
N ALA A 67 -1.70 -10.81 -3.34
CA ALA A 67 -1.77 -9.41 -2.91
C ALA A 67 -0.87 -9.16 -1.69
N TYR A 68 -0.93 -10.04 -0.69
CA TYR A 68 -0.02 -9.98 0.46
C TYR A 68 1.45 -10.10 0.04
N GLY A 69 1.77 -10.99 -0.90
CA GLY A 69 3.11 -11.12 -1.47
C GLY A 69 3.64 -9.81 -2.07
N ARG A 70 2.79 -9.03 -2.76
CA ARG A 70 3.15 -7.72 -3.30
C ARG A 70 3.44 -6.68 -2.20
N ILE A 71 2.61 -6.62 -1.16
CA ILE A 71 2.85 -5.74 0.01
C ILE A 71 4.16 -6.13 0.70
N TRP A 72 4.39 -7.42 0.91
CA TRP A 72 5.60 -7.93 1.55
C TRP A 72 6.85 -7.62 0.73
N GLU A 73 6.78 -7.78 -0.60
CA GLU A 73 7.87 -7.40 -1.50
C GLU A 73 8.16 -5.89 -1.42
N ALA A 74 7.14 -5.05 -1.48
CA ALA A 74 7.27 -3.60 -1.33
C ALA A 74 7.94 -3.24 0.00
N ARG A 75 7.53 -3.87 1.12
CA ARG A 75 8.16 -3.65 2.43
C ARG A 75 9.62 -4.04 2.46
N LYS A 76 9.99 -5.19 1.86
CA LYS A 76 11.40 -5.61 1.76
C LYS A 76 12.24 -4.64 0.95
N ILE A 77 11.70 -4.13 -0.17
CA ILE A 77 12.39 -3.15 -1.02
C ILE A 77 12.65 -1.86 -0.24
N TRP A 78 11.62 -1.29 0.40
CA TRP A 78 11.77 -0.05 1.16
C TRP A 78 12.63 -0.23 2.42
N GLY A 79 12.61 -1.41 3.06
CA GLY A 79 13.55 -1.75 4.13
C GLY A 79 15.00 -1.85 3.64
N ALA A 80 15.23 -2.37 2.44
CA ALA A 80 16.56 -2.37 1.84
C ALA A 80 17.02 -0.94 1.51
N ILE A 81 16.13 -0.07 1.00
CA ILE A 81 16.42 1.35 0.79
C ILE A 81 16.88 2.03 2.08
N VAL A 82 16.27 1.74 3.24
CA VAL A 82 16.71 2.28 4.54
C VAL A 82 18.19 1.94 4.79
N ASN A 83 18.54 0.66 4.68
CA ASN A 83 19.90 0.21 4.97
C ASN A 83 20.90 0.78 3.95
N THR A 84 20.60 0.70 2.65
CA THR A 84 21.48 1.25 1.60
C THR A 84 21.66 2.76 1.74
N SER A 85 20.61 3.49 2.15
CA SER A 85 20.70 4.93 2.42
C SER A 85 21.62 5.24 3.60
N ARG A 86 21.51 4.50 4.71
CA ARG A 86 22.42 4.66 5.86
C ARG A 86 23.86 4.33 5.48
N THR A 87 24.08 3.28 4.67
CA THR A 87 25.41 2.96 4.12
C THR A 87 25.94 4.08 3.23
N TRP A 88 25.09 4.68 2.39
CA TRP A 88 25.46 5.86 1.61
C TRP A 88 25.90 7.01 2.52
N GLY A 89 25.10 7.34 3.54
CA GLY A 89 25.41 8.38 4.51
C GLY A 89 26.76 8.20 5.20
N MET A 90 26.97 7.01 5.77
CA MET A 90 28.23 6.63 6.42
C MET A 90 29.42 6.72 5.46
N LYS A 91 29.34 6.11 4.26
CA LYS A 91 30.44 6.14 3.30
C LYS A 91 30.76 7.56 2.83
N ILE A 92 29.77 8.42 2.62
CA ILE A 92 30.03 9.84 2.27
C ILE A 92 30.77 10.57 3.40
N GLN A 93 30.45 10.30 4.67
CA GLN A 93 31.15 10.91 5.79
C GLN A 93 32.63 10.50 5.85
N ASP A 94 32.93 9.23 5.60
CA ASP A 94 34.29 8.70 5.80
C ASP A 94 35.17 8.80 4.54
N MET A 95 34.58 8.67 3.34
CA MET A 95 35.34 8.51 2.09
C MET A 95 35.59 9.82 1.34
N VAL A 96 34.93 10.92 1.72
CA VAL A 96 35.21 12.26 1.17
C VAL A 96 36.25 12.94 2.05
N SER A 97 37.51 12.95 1.61
CA SER A 97 38.67 13.38 2.39
C SER A 97 39.75 14.03 1.50
N ASN A 98 40.76 14.66 2.10
CA ASN A 98 41.90 15.22 1.37
C ASN A 98 43.07 14.22 1.19
N GLU A 99 42.89 12.95 1.54
CA GLU A 99 43.99 11.97 1.66
C GLU A 99 44.81 11.81 0.37
N TYR A 100 44.15 11.94 -0.79
CA TYR A 100 44.74 11.75 -2.11
C TYR A 100 44.65 12.99 -3.01
N SER A 101 44.35 14.17 -2.43
CA SER A 101 44.23 15.40 -3.21
C SER A 101 45.57 16.12 -3.30
N ASP A 102 45.98 16.47 -4.53
CA ASP A 102 47.12 17.35 -4.79
C ASP A 102 46.83 18.81 -4.41
N ASP A 103 45.54 19.19 -4.36
CA ASP A 103 45.04 20.51 -3.94
C ASP A 103 44.00 20.33 -2.83
N PRO A 104 44.42 20.28 -1.54
CA PRO A 104 43.53 19.97 -0.43
C PRO A 104 42.41 21.01 -0.27
N ALA A 105 41.16 20.53 -0.26
CA ALA A 105 40.00 21.37 0.02
C ALA A 105 39.96 21.76 1.50
N THR A 106 39.37 22.91 1.81
CA THR A 106 39.12 23.30 3.21
C THR A 106 38.10 22.35 3.86
N ASN A 107 38.12 22.25 5.20
CA ASN A 107 37.12 21.45 5.92
C ASN A 107 35.69 21.90 5.62
N GLU A 108 35.46 23.20 5.43
CA GLU A 108 34.16 23.76 5.06
C GLU A 108 33.71 23.30 3.66
N GLU A 109 34.63 23.22 2.70
CA GLU A 109 34.35 22.70 1.36
C GLU A 109 34.06 21.21 1.35
N LEU A 110 34.81 20.41 2.11
CA LEU A 110 34.54 18.98 2.28
C LEU A 110 33.14 18.76 2.87
N GLN A 111 32.81 19.49 3.94
CA GLN A 111 31.50 19.41 4.57
C GLN A 111 30.37 19.86 3.62
N ARG A 112 30.61 20.90 2.81
CA ARG A 112 29.67 21.32 1.78
C ARG A 112 29.42 20.21 0.75
N HIS A 113 30.47 19.51 0.30
CA HIS A 113 30.32 18.40 -0.64
C HIS A 113 29.55 17.22 -0.04
N LYS A 114 29.87 16.84 1.21
CA LYS A 114 29.13 15.80 1.95
C LYS A 114 27.65 16.18 2.07
N LYS A 115 27.36 17.41 2.50
CA LYS A 115 25.99 17.93 2.64
C LYS A 115 25.22 17.85 1.31
N VAL A 116 25.81 18.30 0.21
CA VAL A 116 25.17 18.27 -1.11
C VAL A 116 24.84 16.83 -1.53
N LEU A 117 25.74 15.86 -1.35
CA LEU A 117 25.50 14.46 -1.69
C LEU A 117 24.36 13.85 -0.86
N ILE A 118 24.33 14.14 0.44
CA ILE A 118 23.25 13.71 1.34
C ILE A 118 21.91 14.35 0.97
N TYR A 119 21.89 15.65 0.69
CA TYR A 119 20.66 16.36 0.35
C TYR A 119 20.11 15.90 -1.01
N ARG A 120 20.96 15.63 -2.00
CA ARG A 120 20.52 14.97 -3.25
C ARG A 120 19.96 13.57 -3.02
N HIS A 121 20.49 12.83 -2.05
CA HIS A 121 19.94 11.52 -1.68
C HIS A 121 18.56 11.65 -1.02
N ILE A 122 18.36 12.64 -0.14
CA ILE A 122 17.05 12.95 0.44
C ILE A 122 16.05 13.39 -0.65
N ALA A 123 16.51 14.21 -1.60
CA ALA A 123 15.73 14.57 -2.78
C ALA A 123 15.36 13.34 -3.62
N TRP A 124 16.27 12.38 -3.81
CA TRP A 124 16.01 11.13 -4.53
C TRP A 124 14.88 10.33 -3.86
N MET A 125 14.97 10.12 -2.55
CA MET A 125 13.93 9.43 -1.78
C MET A 125 12.58 10.13 -1.89
N THR A 126 12.59 11.47 -1.81
CA THR A 126 11.40 12.29 -1.97
C THR A 126 10.78 12.10 -3.35
N ALA A 127 11.56 12.21 -4.43
CA ALA A 127 11.09 11.98 -5.79
C ALA A 127 10.54 10.55 -5.98
N LEU A 128 11.21 9.53 -5.44
CA LEU A 128 10.75 8.14 -5.49
C LEU A 128 9.42 7.96 -4.75
N ARG A 129 9.29 8.53 -3.56
CA ARG A 129 8.05 8.52 -2.76
C ARG A 129 6.88 9.13 -3.55
N TYR A 130 7.05 10.31 -4.13
CA TYR A 130 6.03 10.93 -4.98
C TYR A 130 5.71 10.10 -6.24
N ALA A 131 6.72 9.48 -6.86
CA ALA A 131 6.49 8.57 -7.99
C ALA A 131 5.65 7.35 -7.58
N MET A 132 5.86 6.80 -6.38
CA MET A 132 5.06 5.68 -5.86
C MET A 132 3.63 6.09 -5.50
N ARG A 133 3.41 7.34 -5.08
CA ARG A 133 2.08 7.92 -4.81
C ARG A 133 1.32 8.38 -6.06
N THR A 134 1.99 8.49 -7.20
CA THR A 134 1.36 8.96 -8.44
C THR A 134 0.25 8.00 -8.88
N ARG A 135 -0.98 8.50 -9.05
CA ARG A 135 -2.13 7.67 -9.38
C ARG A 135 -2.02 7.03 -10.76
N LYS A 136 -2.43 5.77 -10.88
CA LYS A 136 -2.54 5.04 -12.15
C LYS A 136 -3.99 4.75 -12.49
N SER A 137 -4.32 4.64 -13.78
CA SER A 137 -5.70 4.46 -14.26
C SER A 137 -6.39 3.19 -13.73
N TRP A 138 -5.60 2.17 -13.40
CA TRP A 138 -6.06 0.88 -12.90
C TRP A 138 -6.15 0.78 -11.38
N GLU A 139 -5.72 1.81 -10.66
CA GLU A 139 -5.86 1.88 -9.20
C GLU A 139 -7.32 2.10 -8.82
N THR A 140 -7.74 1.53 -7.69
CA THR A 140 -9.16 1.47 -7.34
C THR A 140 -9.46 1.83 -5.90
N GLN A 141 -8.47 1.96 -5.01
CA GLN A 141 -8.75 2.28 -3.62
C GLN A 141 -9.50 3.62 -3.52
N HIS A 142 -9.09 4.62 -4.30
CA HIS A 142 -9.75 5.94 -4.35
C HIS A 142 -11.19 5.95 -4.91
N LYS A 143 -11.66 4.87 -5.55
CA LYS A 143 -13.02 4.83 -6.14
C LYS A 143 -14.08 4.51 -5.07
N ALA A 144 -13.75 3.67 -4.10
CA ALA A 144 -14.68 3.28 -3.05
C ALA A 144 -14.90 4.45 -2.05
N LYS A 145 -16.16 4.77 -1.75
CA LYS A 145 -16.51 5.86 -0.83
C LYS A 145 -15.86 5.69 0.54
N THR A 146 -15.95 4.50 1.13
CA THR A 146 -15.40 4.26 2.47
C THR A 146 -13.88 4.33 2.47
N ASN A 147 -13.20 3.94 1.39
CA ASN A 147 -11.74 4.11 1.30
C ASN A 147 -11.33 5.58 1.23
N ARG A 148 -12.08 6.42 0.48
CA ARG A 148 -11.85 7.87 0.47
C ARG A 148 -12.10 8.51 1.83
N GLU A 149 -13.16 8.11 2.52
CA GLU A 149 -13.42 8.57 3.89
C GLU A 149 -12.24 8.23 4.81
N TRP A 150 -11.68 7.03 4.71
CA TRP A 150 -10.48 6.62 5.45
C TRP A 150 -9.24 7.41 5.05
N SER A 151 -9.00 7.61 3.74
CA SER A 151 -7.88 8.41 3.24
C SER A 151 -7.96 9.86 3.71
N ASN A 152 -9.15 10.47 3.74
CA ASN A 152 -9.33 11.83 4.21
C ASN A 152 -9.13 11.99 5.73
N MET A 153 -9.25 10.89 6.49
CA MET A 153 -8.98 10.88 7.93
C MET A 153 -7.49 10.73 8.26
N ILE A 154 -6.65 10.42 7.26
CA ILE A 154 -5.24 10.12 7.43
C ILE A 154 -4.48 10.96 6.39
N HIS A 155 -3.90 12.09 6.79
CA HIS A 155 -3.27 13.02 5.85
C HIS A 155 -2.08 12.36 5.13
N ILE A 156 -2.17 12.24 3.79
CA ILE A 156 -1.06 11.78 2.95
C ILE A 156 -0.15 12.99 2.66
N PRO A 157 1.12 13.02 3.12
CA PRO A 157 1.99 14.19 2.93
C PRO A 157 2.16 14.60 1.47
N GLU A 158 2.16 13.62 0.56
CA GLU A 158 2.33 13.84 -0.88
C GLU A 158 1.06 14.39 -1.58
N GLU A 159 -0.08 14.43 -0.89
CA GLU A 159 -1.29 15.12 -1.37
C GLU A 159 -1.38 16.56 -0.82
N VAL A 160 -0.62 16.90 0.22
CA VAL A 160 -0.63 18.24 0.87
C VAL A 160 0.34 19.22 0.22
N SER A 161 1.52 18.74 -0.19
CA SER A 161 2.57 19.57 -0.78
C SER A 161 2.98 19.02 -2.14
N THR A 162 3.51 19.88 -3.01
CA THR A 162 3.96 19.42 -4.33
C THR A 162 5.37 18.85 -4.25
N LEU A 163 5.74 18.02 -5.23
CA LEU A 163 7.12 17.54 -5.35
C LEU A 163 8.09 18.72 -5.48
N ASP A 164 7.73 19.74 -6.25
CA ASP A 164 8.55 20.93 -6.47
C ASP A 164 8.90 21.61 -5.14
N ASP A 165 7.89 21.95 -4.33
CA ASP A 165 8.06 22.61 -3.03
C ASP A 165 9.00 21.84 -2.10
N ASN A 166 8.93 20.51 -2.13
CA ASN A 166 9.79 19.66 -1.31
C ASN A 166 11.22 19.59 -1.86
N LEU A 167 11.40 19.58 -3.19
CA LEU A 167 12.73 19.55 -3.80
C LEU A 167 13.50 20.86 -3.60
N MET A 168 12.81 22.00 -3.50
CA MET A 168 13.43 23.30 -3.19
C MET A 168 14.20 23.30 -1.86
N MET A 169 13.84 22.43 -0.92
CA MET A 169 14.51 22.34 0.38
C MET A 169 15.88 21.65 0.29
N TYR A 170 16.14 20.92 -0.80
CA TYR A 170 17.29 20.02 -0.90
C TYR A 170 18.22 20.30 -2.08
N LEU A 171 17.71 20.97 -3.13
CA LEU A 171 18.43 21.19 -4.39
C LEU A 171 18.57 22.69 -4.67
N SER A 172 19.61 23.07 -5.41
CA SER A 172 19.66 24.41 -6.01
C SER A 172 18.59 24.55 -7.10
N ASP A 173 18.27 25.79 -7.46
CA ASP A 173 17.29 26.08 -8.53
C ASP A 173 17.66 25.39 -9.86
N GLU A 174 18.95 25.44 -10.23
CA GLU A 174 19.47 24.81 -11.45
C GLU A 174 19.27 23.29 -11.46
N GLU A 175 19.57 22.63 -10.35
CA GLU A 175 19.41 21.18 -10.21
C GLU A 175 17.95 20.77 -10.17
N ARG A 176 17.13 21.55 -9.46
CA ARG A 176 15.68 21.35 -9.39
C ARG A 176 15.08 21.41 -10.79
N ASP A 177 15.40 22.46 -11.55
CA ASP A 177 14.87 22.65 -12.90
C ASP A 177 15.33 21.52 -13.83
N TYR A 178 16.60 21.09 -13.75
CA TYR A 178 17.11 19.93 -14.47
C TYR A 178 16.35 18.64 -14.14
N VAL A 179 16.11 18.36 -12.85
CA VAL A 179 15.41 17.16 -12.38
C VAL A 179 13.96 17.17 -12.82
N LEU A 180 13.26 18.30 -12.66
CA LEU A 180 11.86 18.46 -13.04
C LEU A 180 11.66 18.31 -14.55
N SER A 181 12.66 18.69 -15.35
CA SER A 181 12.71 18.49 -16.79
C SER A 181 12.71 17.00 -17.22
N LYS A 182 13.00 16.06 -16.32
CA LYS A 182 13.07 14.63 -16.65
C LYS A 182 11.75 13.90 -16.41
N ASN A 183 11.52 12.87 -17.22
CA ASN A 183 10.40 11.94 -17.05
C ASN A 183 10.58 11.10 -15.77
N ASN A 184 11.77 10.54 -15.56
CA ASN A 184 12.12 9.81 -14.35
C ASN A 184 13.01 10.70 -13.46
N LYS A 185 12.36 11.44 -12.56
CA LYS A 185 12.98 12.46 -11.70
C LYS A 185 13.92 11.84 -10.68
N GLN A 186 13.51 10.72 -10.09
CA GLN A 186 14.31 9.95 -9.14
C GLN A 186 15.59 9.39 -9.79
N THR A 187 15.54 8.82 -11.00
CA THR A 187 16.74 8.41 -11.74
C THR A 187 17.68 9.57 -12.02
N ALA A 188 17.15 10.75 -12.36
CA ALA A 188 17.96 11.94 -12.59
C ALA A 188 18.77 12.34 -11.35
N LEU A 189 18.21 12.15 -10.14
CA LEU A 189 18.88 12.46 -8.87
C LEU A 189 20.00 11.48 -8.53
N LEU A 190 19.83 10.18 -8.79
CA LEU A 190 20.92 9.22 -8.66
C LEU A 190 22.06 9.53 -9.64
N TYR A 191 21.72 9.96 -10.86
CA TYR A 191 22.71 10.38 -11.85
C TYR A 191 23.50 11.62 -11.41
N LEU A 192 22.84 12.62 -10.80
CA LEU A 192 23.54 13.79 -10.23
C LEU A 192 24.50 13.40 -9.11
N GLN A 193 24.13 12.43 -8.28
CA GLN A 193 25.01 11.91 -7.23
C GLN A 193 26.24 11.20 -7.82
N SER A 194 26.06 10.31 -8.80
CA SER A 194 27.16 9.63 -9.51
C SER A 194 28.11 10.65 -10.17
N LYS A 195 27.54 11.65 -10.86
CA LYS A 195 28.34 12.72 -11.49
C LYS A 195 29.21 13.46 -10.46
N HIS A 196 28.66 13.77 -9.29
CA HIS A 196 29.39 14.52 -8.26
C HIS A 196 30.48 13.67 -7.58
N ILE A 197 30.22 12.40 -7.27
CA ILE A 197 31.31 11.54 -6.73
C ILE A 197 32.43 11.34 -7.76
N ARG A 198 32.12 11.32 -9.06
CA ARG A 198 33.13 11.31 -10.12
C ARG A 198 33.96 12.60 -10.12
N GLU A 199 33.33 13.76 -10.03
CA GLU A 199 34.01 15.06 -9.94
C GLU A 199 34.93 15.16 -8.72
N LEU A 200 34.51 14.60 -7.58
CA LEU A 200 35.35 14.55 -6.38
C LEU A 200 36.54 13.58 -6.54
N LYS A 201 36.31 12.44 -7.20
CA LYS A 201 37.37 11.49 -7.56
C LYS A 201 38.40 12.13 -8.50
N GLU A 202 37.96 12.87 -9.52
CA GLU A 202 38.85 13.59 -10.44
C GLU A 202 39.73 14.63 -9.73
N LYS A 203 39.27 15.15 -8.59
CA LYS A 203 40.01 16.08 -7.73
C LYS A 203 40.84 15.41 -6.63
N GLY A 204 40.87 14.08 -6.54
CA GLY A 204 41.55 13.35 -5.47
C GLY A 204 40.87 13.45 -4.10
N LEU A 205 39.66 14.02 -4.03
CA LEU A 205 38.87 14.14 -2.79
C LEU A 205 38.12 12.84 -2.44
N ILE A 206 38.06 11.91 -3.38
CA ILE A 206 37.59 10.54 -3.21
C ILE A 206 38.62 9.64 -3.90
N TRP A 207 39.13 8.66 -3.16
CA TRP A 207 40.05 7.66 -3.71
C TRP A 207 39.36 6.74 -4.74
N GLU A 208 40.12 6.21 -5.72
CA GLU A 208 39.59 5.35 -6.78
C GLU A 208 38.75 4.18 -6.28
N PHE A 209 39.21 3.44 -5.25
CA PHE A 209 38.44 2.30 -4.75
C PHE A 209 37.25 2.75 -3.90
N SER A 210 37.35 3.89 -3.20
CA SER A 210 36.20 4.50 -2.52
C SER A 210 35.13 4.93 -3.51
N PHE A 211 35.51 5.46 -4.68
CA PHE A 211 34.58 5.77 -5.76
C PHE A 211 33.85 4.52 -6.26
N LEU A 212 34.56 3.41 -6.50
CA LEU A 212 33.92 2.14 -6.87
C LEU A 212 32.93 1.66 -5.81
N GLU A 213 33.32 1.77 -4.53
CA GLU A 213 32.48 1.40 -3.40
C GLU A 213 31.23 2.27 -3.23
N LEU A 214 31.30 3.55 -3.62
CA LEU A 214 30.16 4.47 -3.65
C LEU A 214 29.25 4.21 -4.87
N GLU A 215 29.82 3.98 -6.05
CA GLU A 215 29.04 3.61 -7.25
C GLU A 215 28.27 2.30 -7.04
N ASN A 216 28.85 1.31 -6.37
CA ASN A 216 28.16 0.06 -6.00
C ASN A 216 26.92 0.31 -5.11
N VAL A 217 26.96 1.34 -4.26
CA VAL A 217 25.82 1.75 -3.43
C VAL A 217 24.75 2.40 -4.31
N LEU A 218 25.12 3.28 -5.24
CA LEU A 218 24.20 3.87 -6.21
C LEU A 218 23.55 2.81 -7.12
N GLU A 219 24.31 1.83 -7.58
CA GLU A 219 23.79 0.68 -8.35
C GLU A 219 22.74 -0.10 -7.54
N SER A 220 23.01 -0.32 -6.25
CA SER A 220 22.04 -0.96 -5.34
C SER A 220 20.76 -0.12 -5.19
N LEU A 221 20.88 1.21 -5.08
CA LEU A 221 19.74 2.12 -5.04
C LEU A 221 18.94 2.09 -6.34
N PHE A 222 19.59 2.06 -7.51
CA PHE A 222 18.93 1.85 -8.80
C PHE A 222 18.16 0.53 -8.84
N THR A 223 18.77 -0.54 -8.33
CA THR A 223 18.13 -1.86 -8.24
C THR A 223 16.88 -1.82 -7.37
N HIS A 224 16.92 -1.15 -6.21
CA HIS A 224 15.76 -0.99 -5.34
C HIS A 224 14.68 -0.11 -5.95
N GLN A 225 15.07 0.99 -6.61
CA GLN A 225 14.17 1.88 -7.34
C GLN A 225 13.40 1.10 -8.41
N GLY A 226 14.11 0.37 -9.28
CA GLY A 226 13.49 -0.42 -10.35
C GLY A 226 12.55 -1.50 -9.82
N LYS A 227 12.89 -2.15 -8.70
CA LYS A 227 12.00 -3.10 -8.03
C LYS A 227 10.72 -2.43 -7.51
N SER A 228 10.82 -1.23 -6.91
CA SER A 228 9.65 -0.47 -6.44
C SER A 228 8.77 0.00 -7.61
N GLU A 229 9.38 0.54 -8.66
CA GLU A 229 8.69 0.95 -9.89
C GLU A 229 7.98 -0.22 -10.57
N ARG A 230 8.57 -1.43 -10.55
CA ARG A 230 7.92 -2.63 -11.09
C ARG A 230 6.61 -2.94 -10.35
N ILE A 231 6.61 -2.88 -9.03
CA ILE A 231 5.39 -3.09 -8.23
C ILE A 231 4.33 -2.04 -8.59
N LYS A 232 4.74 -0.77 -8.73
CA LYS A 232 3.82 0.33 -9.04
C LYS A 232 3.26 0.25 -10.47
N ASN A 233 4.10 -0.05 -11.45
CA ASN A 233 3.74 0.03 -12.88
C ASN A 233 3.09 -1.26 -13.41
N PHE A 234 3.32 -2.41 -12.79
CA PHE A 234 2.75 -3.68 -13.23
C PHE A 234 1.75 -4.22 -12.18
N PRO A 235 0.43 -4.07 -12.42
CA PRO A 235 -0.59 -4.55 -11.49
C PRO A 235 -0.66 -6.09 -11.48
N TYR A 236 -1.33 -6.64 -10.47
CA TYR A 236 -1.73 -8.05 -10.47
C TYR A 236 -2.55 -8.37 -11.73
N PRO A 237 -2.35 -9.54 -12.39
CA PRO A 237 -2.99 -9.79 -13.68
C PRO A 237 -4.51 -9.70 -13.57
N ARG A 238 -5.09 -8.80 -14.37
CA ARG A 238 -6.48 -8.36 -14.23
C ARG A 238 -7.51 -9.43 -14.52
N GLN A 239 -7.14 -10.45 -15.31
CA GLN A 239 -8.00 -11.58 -15.59
C GLN A 239 -8.33 -12.37 -14.32
N TYR A 240 -7.34 -12.61 -13.45
CA TYR A 240 -7.55 -13.30 -12.18
C TYR A 240 -8.38 -12.46 -11.20
N ALA A 241 -8.06 -11.16 -11.06
CA ALA A 241 -8.84 -10.26 -10.20
C ALA A 241 -10.30 -10.13 -10.65
N SER A 242 -10.54 -10.05 -11.97
CA SER A 242 -11.89 -9.96 -12.54
C SER A 242 -12.66 -11.26 -12.36
N LEU A 243 -12.01 -12.41 -12.56
CA LEU A 243 -12.63 -13.71 -12.33
C LEU A 243 -13.04 -13.87 -10.85
N GLY A 244 -12.17 -13.48 -9.92
CA GLY A 244 -12.46 -13.44 -8.48
C GLY A 244 -13.71 -12.64 -8.18
N LEU A 245 -13.75 -11.38 -8.64
CA LEU A 245 -14.89 -10.50 -8.50
C LEU A 245 -16.19 -11.11 -9.06
N TYR A 246 -16.15 -11.65 -10.27
CA TYR A 246 -17.34 -12.19 -10.94
C TYR A 246 -17.88 -13.42 -10.22
N LEU A 247 -17.02 -14.37 -9.86
CA LEU A 247 -17.44 -15.58 -9.17
C LEU A 247 -17.95 -15.28 -7.75
N THR A 248 -17.30 -14.37 -7.01
CA THR A 248 -17.82 -13.91 -5.72
C THR A 248 -19.20 -13.29 -5.87
N ARG A 249 -19.43 -12.44 -6.89
CA ARG A 249 -20.76 -11.85 -7.14
C ARG A 249 -21.81 -12.90 -7.46
N VAL A 250 -21.53 -13.80 -8.40
CA VAL A 250 -22.43 -14.91 -8.76
C VAL A 250 -22.78 -15.73 -7.52
N PHE A 251 -21.78 -16.10 -6.72
CA PHE A 251 -21.99 -16.84 -5.49
C PHE A 251 -22.88 -16.09 -4.49
N THR A 252 -22.60 -14.81 -4.22
CA THR A 252 -23.43 -14.00 -3.29
C THR A 252 -24.87 -13.82 -3.77
N ILE A 253 -25.11 -13.81 -5.09
CA ILE A 253 -26.45 -13.76 -5.67
C ILE A 253 -27.18 -15.09 -5.47
N LEU A 254 -26.48 -16.22 -5.57
CA LEU A 254 -27.04 -17.56 -5.45
C LEU A 254 -27.32 -18.01 -4.00
N ILE A 255 -26.56 -17.50 -3.02
CA ILE A 255 -26.68 -17.91 -1.61
C ILE A 255 -28.14 -17.92 -1.11
N PRO A 256 -28.94 -16.85 -1.26
CA PRO A 256 -30.30 -16.83 -0.72
C PRO A 256 -31.19 -17.93 -1.32
N PHE A 257 -31.04 -18.23 -2.61
CA PHE A 257 -31.82 -19.26 -3.30
C PHE A 257 -31.48 -20.69 -2.87
N GLY A 258 -30.26 -20.91 -2.39
CA GLY A 258 -29.84 -22.20 -1.84
C GLY A 258 -30.12 -22.33 -0.34
N LEU A 259 -29.94 -21.26 0.44
CA LEU A 259 -29.95 -21.34 1.90
C LEU A 259 -31.34 -21.09 2.51
N ILE A 260 -32.17 -20.22 1.92
CA ILE A 260 -33.52 -19.93 2.46
C ILE A 260 -34.41 -21.18 2.50
N PRO A 261 -34.46 -22.04 1.46
CA PRO A 261 -35.27 -23.26 1.51
C PRO A 261 -34.85 -24.21 2.64
N GLU A 262 -33.56 -24.36 2.91
CA GLU A 262 -33.04 -25.19 4.00
C GLU A 262 -33.52 -24.69 5.37
N PHE A 263 -33.48 -23.36 5.58
CA PHE A 263 -34.04 -22.76 6.81
C PHE A 263 -35.57 -22.89 6.88
N ALA A 264 -36.27 -22.91 5.75
CA ALA A 264 -37.71 -23.13 5.72
C ALA A 264 -38.06 -24.57 6.16
N GLU A 265 -37.37 -25.57 5.60
CA GLU A 265 -37.53 -26.99 5.92
C GLU A 265 -37.25 -27.26 7.40
N ILE A 266 -36.12 -26.75 7.92
CA ILE A 266 -35.80 -26.85 9.35
C ILE A 266 -36.91 -26.22 10.20
N GLY A 267 -37.39 -25.04 9.79
CA GLY A 267 -38.50 -24.35 10.47
C GLY A 267 -39.75 -25.22 10.57
N GLU A 268 -40.12 -25.91 9.47
CA GLU A 268 -41.26 -26.82 9.41
C GLU A 268 -41.13 -28.01 10.39
N THR A 269 -39.94 -28.61 10.48
CA THR A 269 -39.69 -29.71 11.44
C THR A 269 -39.84 -29.28 12.90
N MET A 270 -39.57 -28.01 13.21
CA MET A 270 -39.65 -27.46 14.57
C MET A 270 -41.06 -27.02 14.98
N VAL A 271 -42.01 -26.91 14.05
CA VAL A 271 -43.36 -26.41 14.35
C VAL A 271 -44.10 -27.32 15.35
N GLY A 272 -43.84 -28.63 15.31
CA GLY A 272 -44.47 -29.60 16.19
C GLY A 272 -44.13 -29.39 17.67
N ASP A 273 -42.85 -29.18 17.98
CA ASP A 273 -42.37 -29.03 19.36
C ASP A 273 -42.38 -27.56 19.83
N PHE A 274 -42.13 -26.62 18.90
CA PHE A 274 -41.97 -25.19 19.20
C PHE A 274 -42.65 -24.32 18.14
N PHE A 275 -43.99 -24.26 18.17
CA PHE A 275 -44.80 -23.55 17.16
C PHE A 275 -44.30 -22.14 16.79
N LEU A 276 -44.04 -21.28 17.80
CA LEU A 276 -43.57 -19.91 17.55
C LEU A 276 -42.17 -19.88 16.92
N VAL A 277 -41.26 -20.74 17.38
CA VAL A 277 -39.88 -20.79 16.88
C VAL A 277 -39.89 -21.29 15.44
N GLY A 278 -40.54 -22.41 15.15
CA GLY A 278 -40.62 -22.97 13.80
C GLY A 278 -41.24 -22.00 12.79
N LYS A 279 -42.33 -21.30 13.18
CA LYS A 279 -43.01 -20.33 12.31
C LYS A 279 -42.10 -19.17 11.86
N TYR A 280 -41.26 -18.66 12.76
CA TYR A 280 -40.39 -17.51 12.49
C TYR A 280 -38.94 -17.87 12.15
N PHE A 281 -38.58 -19.16 12.19
CA PHE A 281 -37.22 -19.63 11.99
C PHE A 281 -36.61 -19.19 10.65
N ILE A 282 -37.42 -19.19 9.58
CA ILE A 282 -36.99 -18.77 8.24
C ILE A 282 -36.38 -17.36 8.18
N TRP A 283 -36.81 -16.44 9.05
CA TRP A 283 -36.28 -15.07 9.07
C TRP A 283 -34.82 -15.00 9.52
N ILE A 284 -34.34 -16.04 10.22
CA ILE A 284 -32.92 -16.19 10.61
C ILE A 284 -32.04 -16.43 9.36
N ALA A 285 -32.60 -16.88 8.25
CA ALA A 285 -31.86 -17.02 6.99
C ALA A 285 -31.28 -15.67 6.52
N ILE A 286 -31.92 -14.54 6.82
CA ILE A 286 -31.47 -13.20 6.43
C ILE A 286 -30.07 -12.88 6.97
N PRO A 287 -29.86 -12.83 8.30
CA PRO A 287 -28.53 -12.57 8.85
C PRO A 287 -27.51 -13.65 8.46
N PHE A 288 -27.91 -14.93 8.32
CA PHE A 288 -26.98 -15.99 7.92
C PHE A 288 -26.46 -15.82 6.48
N CYS A 289 -27.34 -15.63 5.50
CA CYS A 289 -26.92 -15.38 4.11
C CYS A 289 -26.08 -14.11 4.01
N ALA A 290 -26.44 -13.06 4.76
CA ALA A 290 -25.70 -11.81 4.80
C ALA A 290 -24.29 -12.01 5.38
N ILE A 291 -24.12 -12.79 6.45
CA ILE A 291 -22.81 -13.10 7.05
C ILE A 291 -21.93 -13.87 6.06
N VAL A 292 -22.47 -14.89 5.40
CA VAL A 292 -21.70 -15.66 4.40
C VAL A 292 -21.31 -14.77 3.23
N SER A 293 -22.26 -14.00 2.69
CA SER A 293 -21.99 -13.06 1.59
C SER A 293 -20.95 -12.02 1.97
N TRP A 294 -21.07 -11.46 3.17
CA TRP A 294 -20.15 -10.50 3.74
C TRP A 294 -18.74 -11.09 3.90
N ALA A 295 -18.59 -12.33 4.36
CA ALA A 295 -17.29 -12.97 4.54
C ALA A 295 -16.55 -13.08 3.19
N PHE A 296 -17.20 -13.63 2.17
CA PHE A 296 -16.61 -13.79 0.84
C PHE A 296 -16.32 -12.46 0.16
N HIS A 297 -17.26 -11.51 0.24
CA HIS A 297 -17.06 -10.16 -0.28
C HIS A 297 -15.88 -9.45 0.40
N THR A 298 -15.78 -9.55 1.73
CA THR A 298 -14.72 -8.90 2.50
C THR A 298 -13.35 -9.49 2.15
N MET A 299 -13.24 -10.81 2.03
CA MET A 299 -11.99 -11.45 1.60
C MET A 299 -11.57 -11.02 0.20
N GLU A 300 -12.51 -10.93 -0.75
CA GLU A 300 -12.21 -10.48 -2.12
C GLU A 300 -11.84 -8.98 -2.14
N ARG A 301 -12.53 -8.16 -1.36
CA ARG A 301 -12.22 -6.73 -1.21
C ARG A 301 -10.85 -6.50 -0.59
N LEU A 302 -10.48 -7.29 0.43
CA LEU A 302 -9.17 -7.23 1.07
C LEU A 302 -8.05 -7.48 0.06
N ALA A 303 -8.21 -8.50 -0.80
CA ALA A 303 -7.28 -8.81 -1.86
C ALA A 303 -7.08 -7.61 -2.80
N ARG A 304 -8.18 -7.03 -3.31
CA ARG A 304 -8.11 -5.85 -4.19
C ARG A 304 -7.42 -4.65 -3.53
N THR A 305 -7.70 -4.38 -2.26
CA THR A 305 -7.02 -3.28 -1.57
C THR A 305 -5.54 -3.57 -1.35
N GLY A 306 -5.16 -4.83 -1.12
CA GLY A 306 -3.78 -5.21 -0.93
C GLY A 306 -2.95 -5.32 -2.22
N GLU A 307 -3.57 -5.26 -3.40
CA GLU A 307 -2.85 -5.36 -4.68
C GLU A 307 -1.90 -4.18 -4.93
N ASN A 308 -2.23 -2.99 -4.41
CA ASN A 308 -1.48 -1.74 -4.63
C ASN A 308 -0.94 -1.20 -3.30
N PRO A 309 0.35 -1.42 -2.99
CA PRO A 309 0.90 -1.11 -1.66
C PRO A 309 1.33 0.36 -1.47
N PHE A 310 0.98 1.26 -2.40
CA PHE A 310 1.47 2.65 -2.44
C PHE A 310 0.36 3.69 -2.64
N GLU A 311 -0.93 3.31 -2.60
CA GLU A 311 -2.06 4.25 -2.82
C GLU A 311 -2.28 5.21 -1.63
N GLY A 312 -1.70 4.94 -0.46
CA GLY A 312 -1.90 5.75 0.76
C GLY A 312 -2.95 5.17 1.70
N GLY A 313 -3.36 3.93 1.47
CA GLY A 313 -4.28 3.24 2.36
C GLY A 313 -3.69 2.95 3.74
N PRO A 314 -4.52 2.76 4.78
CA PRO A 314 -4.04 2.46 6.12
C PRO A 314 -3.23 1.17 6.19
N ASN A 315 -3.42 0.24 5.25
CA ASN A 315 -2.70 -1.04 5.21
C ASN A 315 -1.52 -1.05 4.22
N ASP A 316 -1.26 0.07 3.56
CA ASP A 316 -0.17 0.21 2.60
C ASP A 316 1.18 0.36 3.32
N VAL A 317 2.26 0.19 2.56
CA VAL A 317 3.63 0.35 3.06
C VAL A 317 3.83 1.82 3.47
N PRO A 318 4.39 2.09 4.68
CA PRO A 318 4.47 3.44 5.20
C PRO A 318 5.68 4.18 4.62
N ILE A 319 5.66 4.46 3.32
CA ILE A 319 6.79 5.00 2.57
C ILE A 319 7.15 6.43 2.98
N SER A 320 6.18 7.20 3.49
CA SER A 320 6.39 8.58 3.93
C SER A 320 7.12 8.61 5.28
N THR A 321 6.67 7.80 6.25
CA THR A 321 7.32 7.58 7.54
C THR A 321 8.71 6.98 7.37
N ILE A 322 8.88 6.01 6.46
CA ILE A 322 10.20 5.44 6.15
C ILE A 322 11.12 6.53 5.58
N SER A 323 10.66 7.28 4.59
CA SER A 323 11.46 8.36 3.98
C SER A 323 11.88 9.43 4.99
N ARG A 324 10.98 9.84 5.90
CA ARG A 324 11.29 10.80 6.96
C ARG A 324 12.26 10.22 7.99
N GLY A 325 12.15 8.93 8.32
CA GLY A 325 13.13 8.25 9.17
C GLY A 325 14.54 8.28 8.57
N ILE A 326 14.67 7.99 7.28
CA ILE A 326 15.97 8.05 6.59
C ILE A 326 16.49 9.49 6.53
N GLU A 327 15.63 10.48 6.24
CA GLU A 327 16.01 11.89 6.27
C GLU A 327 16.59 12.30 7.63
N ILE A 328 15.93 11.93 8.72
CA ILE A 328 16.40 12.21 10.09
C ILE A 328 17.77 11.58 10.32
N ASP A 329 17.92 10.29 10.04
CA ASP A 329 19.19 9.57 10.24
C ASP A 329 20.34 10.23 9.48
N LEU A 330 20.12 10.59 8.21
CA LEU A 330 21.17 11.18 7.37
C LEU A 330 21.55 12.59 7.78
N ARG A 331 20.59 13.39 8.24
CA ARG A 331 20.87 14.76 8.73
C ARG A 331 21.54 14.73 10.10
N GLN A 332 21.25 13.73 10.93
CA GLN A 332 22.00 13.47 12.17
C GLN A 332 23.45 13.04 11.87
N MET A 333 23.68 12.20 10.85
CA MET A 333 25.04 11.85 10.40
C MET A 333 25.85 13.03 9.85
N LEU A 334 25.20 14.14 9.51
CA LEU A 334 25.85 15.41 9.13
C LEU A 334 26.14 16.32 10.33
N ASP A 335 25.84 15.88 11.56
CA ASP A 335 25.92 16.68 12.79
C ASP A 335 25.15 18.02 12.69
N GLU A 336 24.04 18.03 11.94
CA GLU A 336 23.19 19.21 11.85
C GLU A 336 22.51 19.51 13.19
N ASN A 337 22.24 20.79 13.46
CA ASN A 337 21.50 21.19 14.66
C ASN A 337 20.17 20.41 14.73
N PRO A 338 19.90 19.68 15.83
CA PRO A 338 18.65 18.94 16.03
C PRO A 338 17.38 19.77 15.80
N ASP A 339 17.41 21.07 16.09
CA ASP A 339 16.27 21.98 15.91
C ASP A 339 15.92 22.19 14.42
N ASN A 340 16.88 21.96 13.51
CA ASN A 340 16.68 22.08 12.07
C ASN A 340 16.25 20.74 11.44
N ILE A 341 16.33 19.63 12.17
CA ILE A 341 15.97 18.29 11.67
C ILE A 341 14.46 18.08 11.88
N PRO A 342 13.71 17.69 10.85
CA PRO A 342 12.27 17.57 10.96
C PRO A 342 11.89 16.41 11.89
N SER A 343 10.82 16.59 12.65
CA SER A 343 10.26 15.49 13.44
C SER A 343 9.65 14.41 12.55
N GLN A 344 9.45 13.22 13.12
CA GLN A 344 8.70 12.15 12.45
C GLN A 344 7.26 12.61 12.15
N PHE A 345 6.67 12.09 11.06
CA PHE A 345 5.27 12.31 10.77
C PHE A 345 4.38 11.77 11.90
N PRO A 346 3.33 12.50 12.32
CA PRO A 346 2.45 12.02 13.38
C PRO A 346 1.68 10.78 12.95
N GLU A 347 1.49 9.84 13.88
CA GLU A 347 0.61 8.69 13.64
C GLU A 347 -0.85 9.08 13.81
N GLU A 348 -1.52 9.40 12.71
CA GLU A 348 -2.95 9.69 12.72
C GLU A 348 -3.74 8.39 12.75
N LYS A 349 -4.67 8.26 13.70
CA LYS A 349 -5.53 7.06 13.86
C LYS A 349 -4.75 5.74 14.01
N ASN A 350 -3.51 5.77 14.50
CA ASN A 350 -2.61 4.61 14.59
C ASN A 350 -2.22 4.08 13.20
N VAL A 351 -1.96 4.98 12.26
CA VAL A 351 -1.50 4.67 10.91
C VAL A 351 -0.20 5.44 10.66
N GLN A 352 0.85 4.70 10.30
CA GLN A 352 2.07 5.26 9.74
C GLN A 352 1.90 5.44 8.23
N MET A 353 2.41 6.52 7.65
CA MET A 353 2.12 6.88 6.25
C MET A 353 3.17 6.43 5.27
#